data_AF-A0A6I8ULN5-F1
#
_entry.id   AF-A0A6I8ULN5-F1
#
_cell.length_a   1.000
_cell.length_b   1.000
_cell.length_c   1.000
_cell.angle_alpha   90.00
_cell.angle_beta   90.00
_cell.angle_gamma   90.00
#
_symmetry.space_group_name_H-M   'P 1'
#
loop_
_entity.id
_entity.type
_entity.pdbx_description
1 polymer ?
#
loop_
_entity_poly.entity_id
_entity_poly.type
_entity_poly.pdbx_seq_one_letter_code
_entity_poly.pdbx_strand_id
1 'polypeptide(L)'
;MIAGTLEEAVDGASTSTGSTTVAAEPSTLHLATYASRYTDIARLNRLKFIAKVCPKLQVPALELAINHVKTFTYNVQLYDELYRTLCEAIEKREAEIEPSDEVVASTSKASSSSEAGCIKKAGRRVPYDAFWVEDNTMESTLLQQELDAELQYKKANSGSAKVRRILEEIGDYHLKGYNLKLAVKYYARARQYCTSTDNVINMFRNLIRVSIYMANWWHVLTYIEDAKKYALGFENLAQKVPPQLNCAAGLANMGLKIYKTAAQCFLQTPFDQYDFDKIVAREDVSYYVGLCGLATLDHDQLALDVINSVGFRPFFQLSPQVLSLVTTFHAGDFEHCLLVLNQIEDHVRLDYYLAPHVDTLFGKIKARIQKRRAPPAVPAAKAPQRLRVINERRNIRMD
;
A
#
# COMPACT_ATOMS: atom_id res chain seq x y z
N MET A 1 75.50 -4.80 17.55
CA MET A 1 75.38 -5.18 16.12
C MET A 1 74.07 -4.56 15.64
N ILE A 2 74.08 -3.29 15.23
CA ILE A 2 74.42 -2.82 13.86
C ILE A 2 73.39 -3.45 12.89
N ALA A 3 72.30 -2.74 12.58
CA ALA A 3 72.14 -1.78 11.46
C ALA A 3 72.09 -2.51 10.09
N GLY A 4 71.29 -2.13 9.09
CA GLY A 4 70.45 -0.95 8.84
C GLY A 4 69.24 -1.34 7.97
N THR A 5 68.13 -0.57 7.91
CA THR A 5 67.96 0.71 7.17
C THR A 5 68.46 0.59 5.72
N LEU A 6 67.65 0.87 4.69
CA LEU A 6 67.13 2.19 4.28
C LEU A 6 65.96 1.97 3.28
N GLU A 7 64.81 2.66 3.40
CA GLU A 7 64.51 4.03 2.88
C GLU A 7 64.18 3.96 1.36
N GLU A 8 63.11 4.53 0.81
CA GLU A 8 62.56 5.90 0.85
C GLU A 8 61.06 5.85 0.42
N ALA A 9 60.13 6.53 1.12
CA ALA A 9 59.69 7.93 0.95
C ALA A 9 58.69 8.08 -0.23
N VAL A 10 57.59 8.83 -0.20
CA VAL A 10 57.32 10.24 0.18
C VAL A 10 55.78 10.35 0.18
N ASP A 11 55.11 10.65 1.29
CA ASP A 11 54.69 11.99 1.78
C ASP A 11 53.33 12.44 1.22
N GLY A 12 52.52 13.13 2.05
CA GLY A 12 51.35 13.88 1.57
C GLY A 12 50.06 13.81 2.40
N ALA A 13 50.06 14.53 3.52
CA ALA A 13 48.95 15.36 4.03
C ALA A 13 47.52 14.78 4.12
N SER A 14 47.14 14.42 5.34
CA SER A 14 45.76 14.28 5.81
C SER A 14 45.02 15.62 5.81
N THR A 15 44.24 15.89 4.77
CA THR A 15 43.23 16.96 4.78
C THR A 15 41.85 16.40 5.11
N SER A 16 41.31 16.92 6.20
CA SER A 16 39.93 16.84 6.63
C SER A 16 38.96 17.14 5.49
N THR A 17 38.14 16.17 5.10
CA THR A 17 36.89 16.42 4.40
C THR A 17 35.76 15.99 5.30
N GLY A 18 35.02 16.99 5.78
CA GLY A 18 33.82 16.80 6.57
C GLY A 18 32.85 15.91 5.82
N SER A 19 32.51 14.79 6.46
CA SER A 19 31.35 13.98 6.09
C SER A 19 30.11 14.83 6.32
N THR A 20 29.76 15.60 5.31
CA THR A 20 28.46 16.25 5.22
C THR A 20 27.47 15.11 5.00
N THR A 21 26.83 14.67 6.08
CA THR A 21 25.59 13.91 6.00
C THR A 21 24.61 14.78 5.24
N VAL A 22 24.54 14.60 3.93
CA VAL A 22 23.49 15.15 3.09
C VAL A 22 22.23 14.44 3.53
N ALA A 23 21.49 15.09 4.44
CA ALA A 23 20.11 14.75 4.69
C ALA A 23 19.40 14.80 3.34
N ALA A 24 18.99 13.64 2.84
CA ALA A 24 18.12 13.56 1.67
C ALA A 24 16.91 14.45 1.96
N GLU A 25 16.72 15.51 1.17
CA GLU A 25 15.48 16.28 1.22
C GLU A 25 14.35 15.34 0.83
N PRO A 26 13.41 15.01 1.74
CA PRO A 26 12.29 14.16 1.40
C PRO A 26 11.42 14.95 0.43
N SER A 27 11.12 14.37 -0.72
CA SER A 27 10.06 14.85 -1.60
C SER A 27 8.83 15.16 -0.72
N THR A 28 8.50 16.43 -0.60
CA THR A 28 7.54 16.95 0.38
C THR A 28 6.14 16.45 0.00
N LEU A 29 5.78 15.27 0.47
CA LEU A 29 4.45 14.71 0.26
C LEU A 29 3.43 15.69 0.85
N HIS A 30 2.71 16.39 -0.03
CA HIS A 30 1.64 17.28 0.40
C HIS A 30 0.44 16.44 0.81
N LEU A 31 0.31 16.22 2.11
CA LEU A 31 -0.62 15.23 2.69
C LEU A 31 -2.09 15.48 2.32
N ALA A 32 -2.52 16.74 2.25
CA ALA A 32 -3.90 17.06 1.89
C ALA A 32 -4.23 16.67 0.44
N THR A 33 -3.31 16.95 -0.50
CA THR A 33 -3.46 16.54 -1.92
C THR A 33 -3.35 15.04 -2.08
N TYR A 34 -2.47 14.38 -1.30
CA TYR A 34 -2.40 12.93 -1.27
C TYR A 34 -3.75 12.34 -0.82
N ALA A 35 -4.29 12.85 0.30
CA ALA A 35 -5.52 12.34 0.89
C ALA A 35 -6.77 12.61 0.04
N SER A 36 -6.81 13.71 -0.72
CA SER A 36 -7.95 14.06 -1.58
C SER A 36 -8.15 13.13 -2.77
N ARG A 37 -7.13 12.33 -3.12
CA ARG A 37 -7.24 11.30 -4.18
C ARG A 37 -8.07 10.08 -3.75
N TYR A 38 -8.35 9.93 -2.46
CA TYR A 38 -9.06 8.79 -1.92
C TYR A 38 -10.33 9.21 -1.17
N THR A 39 -11.29 8.31 -1.13
CA THR A 39 -12.55 8.50 -0.40
C THR A 39 -12.78 7.38 0.61
N ASP A 40 -13.79 7.55 1.47
CA ASP A 40 -14.27 6.56 2.42
C ASP A 40 -13.14 5.97 3.31
N ILE A 41 -13.11 4.65 3.46
CA ILE A 41 -12.17 3.92 4.32
C ILE A 41 -10.75 3.91 3.75
N ALA A 42 -10.60 3.97 2.43
CA ALA A 42 -9.28 3.98 1.79
C ALA A 42 -8.47 5.21 2.19
N ARG A 43 -9.11 6.38 2.29
CA ARG A 43 -8.49 7.61 2.78
C ARG A 43 -8.05 7.46 4.24
N LEU A 44 -8.95 6.96 5.08
CA LEU A 44 -8.69 6.74 6.51
C LEU A 44 -7.53 5.77 6.75
N ASN A 45 -7.52 4.61 6.09
CA ASN A 45 -6.46 3.60 6.22
C ASN A 45 -5.09 4.16 5.83
N ARG A 46 -5.03 4.95 4.76
CA ARG A 46 -3.80 5.60 4.31
C ARG A 46 -3.32 6.67 5.28
N LEU A 47 -4.20 7.51 5.81
CA LEU A 47 -3.83 8.52 6.82
C LEU A 47 -3.31 7.86 8.10
N LYS A 48 -4.00 6.82 8.59
CA LYS A 48 -3.55 5.99 9.73
C LYS A 48 -2.17 5.39 9.48
N PHE A 49 -1.94 4.89 8.27
CA PHE A 49 -0.67 4.29 7.89
C PHE A 49 0.47 5.31 7.83
N ILE A 50 0.25 6.45 7.18
CA ILE A 50 1.24 7.54 7.13
C ILE A 50 1.57 8.02 8.53
N ALA A 51 0.58 8.16 9.41
CA ALA A 51 0.79 8.54 10.79
C ALA A 51 1.70 7.57 11.56
N LYS A 52 1.62 6.28 11.23
CA LYS A 52 2.45 5.24 11.85
C LYS A 52 3.88 5.19 11.29
N VAL A 53 4.04 5.40 9.98
CA VAL A 53 5.31 5.19 9.27
C VAL A 53 6.17 6.46 9.22
N CYS A 54 5.56 7.65 9.23
CA CYS A 54 6.27 8.91 9.09
C CYS A 54 6.07 9.82 10.32
N PRO A 55 7.03 9.84 11.28
CA PRO A 55 6.93 10.69 12.47
C PRO A 55 6.72 12.19 12.14
N LYS A 56 7.38 12.69 11.08
CA LYS A 56 7.26 14.10 10.65
C LYS A 56 5.84 14.48 10.23
N LEU A 57 5.09 13.54 9.63
CA LEU A 57 3.72 13.75 9.15
C LEU A 57 2.67 13.22 10.12
N GLN A 58 3.07 12.67 11.28
CA GLN A 58 2.18 12.00 12.21
C GLN A 58 1.03 12.90 12.69
N VAL A 59 1.35 14.07 13.23
CA VAL A 59 0.34 15.01 13.76
C VAL A 59 -0.61 15.49 12.64
N PRO A 60 -0.14 16.03 11.49
CA PRO A 60 -1.04 16.41 10.39
C PRO A 60 -1.91 15.25 9.86
N ALA A 61 -1.37 14.02 9.82
CA ALA A 61 -2.12 12.85 9.37
C ALA A 61 -3.24 12.45 10.34
N LEU A 62 -2.96 12.52 11.65
CA LEU A 62 -3.97 12.26 12.68
C LEU A 62 -5.06 13.33 12.70
N GLU A 63 -4.71 14.61 12.53
CA GLU A 63 -5.69 15.71 12.41
C GLU A 63 -6.64 15.49 11.22
N LEU A 64 -6.09 15.14 10.05
CA LEU A 64 -6.91 14.83 8.87
C LEU A 64 -7.73 13.55 9.05
N ALA A 65 -7.19 12.53 9.72
CA ALA A 65 -7.91 11.29 9.99
C ALA A 65 -9.10 11.52 10.94
N ILE A 66 -8.91 12.32 11.99
CA ILE A 66 -9.97 12.70 12.93
C ILE A 66 -11.08 13.46 12.21
N ASN A 67 -10.73 14.46 11.41
CA ASN A 67 -11.71 15.22 10.62
C ASN A 67 -12.49 14.32 9.66
N HIS A 68 -11.82 13.32 9.06
CA HIS A 68 -12.46 12.35 8.18
C HIS A 68 -13.42 11.41 8.93
N VAL A 69 -13.04 10.95 10.13
CA VAL A 69 -13.89 10.12 10.99
C VAL A 69 -15.17 10.86 11.36
N LYS A 70 -15.06 12.13 11.78
CA LYS A 70 -16.21 12.97 12.12
C LYS A 70 -17.16 13.23 10.96
N THR A 71 -16.66 13.28 9.74
CA THR A 71 -17.46 13.67 8.56
C THR A 71 -18.06 12.48 7.81
N PHE A 72 -17.41 11.32 7.82
CA PHE A 72 -17.80 10.19 6.97
C PHE A 72 -18.15 8.90 7.72
N THR A 73 -17.92 8.83 9.02
CA THR A 73 -18.11 7.59 9.79
C THR A 73 -18.89 7.83 11.08
N TYR A 74 -19.43 6.75 11.62
CA TYR A 74 -20.08 6.74 12.94
C TYR A 74 -19.20 6.07 14.01
N ASN A 75 -17.91 5.86 13.73
CA ASN A 75 -17.04 5.06 14.58
C ASN A 75 -16.41 5.91 15.69
N VAL A 76 -17.13 6.01 16.81
CA VAL A 76 -16.70 6.71 18.02
C VAL A 76 -15.44 6.09 18.63
N GLN A 77 -15.35 4.75 18.67
CA GLN A 77 -14.19 4.06 19.21
C GLN A 77 -12.90 4.42 18.45
N LEU A 78 -13.01 4.54 17.12
CA LEU A 78 -11.90 4.97 16.28
C LEU A 78 -11.56 6.44 16.49
N TYR A 79 -12.55 7.31 16.70
CA TYR A 79 -12.31 8.70 17.06
C TYR A 79 -11.50 8.80 18.35
N ASP A 80 -11.90 8.09 19.41
CA ASP A 80 -11.20 8.06 20.70
C ASP A 80 -9.76 7.52 20.55
N GLU A 81 -9.58 6.43 19.79
CA GLU A 81 -8.25 5.85 19.50
C GLU A 81 -7.33 6.86 18.81
N LEU A 82 -7.82 7.52 17.75
CA LEU A 82 -7.05 8.50 16.99
C LEU A 82 -6.75 9.75 17.83
N TYR A 83 -7.71 10.20 18.62
CA TYR A 83 -7.55 11.35 19.50
C TYR A 83 -6.49 11.10 20.58
N ARG A 84 -6.54 9.93 21.23
CA ARG A 84 -5.53 9.51 22.20
C ARG A 84 -4.14 9.45 21.56
N THR A 85 -4.04 8.83 20.39
CA THR A 85 -2.78 8.74 19.63
C THR A 85 -2.24 10.13 19.25
N LEU A 86 -3.12 11.08 18.92
CA LEU A 86 -2.74 12.46 18.64
C LEU A 86 -2.17 13.16 19.87
N CYS A 87 -2.81 12.99 21.04
CA CYS A 87 -2.32 13.57 22.29
C CYS A 87 -0.92 13.06 22.63
N GLU A 88 -0.73 11.73 22.58
CA GLU A 88 0.56 11.08 22.82
C GLU A 88 1.65 11.57 21.83
N ALA A 89 1.30 11.77 20.56
CA ALA A 89 2.23 12.26 19.54
C ALA A 89 2.62 13.74 19.74
N ILE A 90 1.69 14.58 20.20
CA ILE A 90 1.97 15.98 20.51
C ILE A 90 2.87 16.07 21.74
N GLU A 91 2.56 15.34 22.81
CA GLU A 91 3.37 15.30 24.04
C GLU A 91 4.80 14.85 23.75
N LYS A 92 4.96 13.79 22.95
CA LYS A 92 6.28 13.31 22.53
C LYS A 92 7.06 14.38 21.76
N ARG A 93 6.40 15.11 20.86
CA ARG A 93 7.04 16.17 20.07
C ARG A 93 7.40 17.39 20.94
N GLU A 94 6.57 17.73 21.91
CA GLU A 94 6.86 18.78 22.89
C GLU A 94 8.08 18.40 23.75
N ALA A 95 8.18 17.13 24.19
CA ALA A 95 9.32 16.62 24.94
C ALA A 95 10.65 16.57 24.14
N GLU A 96 10.58 16.35 22.82
CA GLU A 96 11.75 16.36 21.93
C GLU A 96 12.29 17.78 21.63
N ILE A 97 11.47 18.82 21.81
CA ILE A 97 11.85 20.23 21.59
C ILE A 97 12.51 20.82 22.85
N GLU A 98 12.26 20.26 24.04
CA GLU A 98 12.92 20.68 25.29
C GLU A 98 14.17 19.84 25.64
N PRO A 99 15.28 20.03 24.91
CA PRO A 99 16.57 20.04 25.59
C PRO A 99 17.50 21.15 25.07
N SER A 100 17.29 22.39 25.51
CA SER A 100 18.35 23.37 25.78
C SER A 100 17.76 24.62 26.45
N ASP A 101 18.10 24.78 27.73
CA ASP A 101 18.10 26.01 28.54
C ASP A 101 16.79 26.80 28.70
N GLU A 102 16.12 26.68 29.84
CA GLU A 102 16.43 27.56 30.98
C GLU A 102 15.66 27.17 32.24
N VAL A 103 16.44 27.11 33.31
CA VAL A 103 16.03 26.87 34.69
C VAL A 103 15.52 28.19 35.27
N VAL A 104 14.20 28.36 35.44
CA VAL A 104 13.71 29.23 36.52
C VAL A 104 12.46 28.62 37.17
N ALA A 105 12.69 28.14 38.37
CA ALA A 105 11.68 27.73 39.33
C ALA A 105 10.64 28.85 39.55
N SER A 106 9.36 28.49 39.55
CA SER A 106 8.40 29.13 40.44
C SER A 106 7.39 28.11 40.96
N THR A 107 7.59 27.82 42.23
CA THR A 107 6.75 27.06 43.14
C THR A 107 5.36 27.70 43.22
N SER A 108 4.31 26.97 42.88
CA SER A 108 2.98 27.23 43.44
C SER A 108 2.23 25.92 43.67
N LYS A 109 1.79 25.77 44.91
CA LYS A 109 1.28 24.59 45.58
C LYS A 109 0.11 23.91 44.85
N ALA A 110 0.09 22.59 45.01
CA ALA A 110 -1.02 21.71 44.72
C ALA A 110 -2.30 22.11 45.46
N SER A 111 -3.42 22.11 44.74
CA SER A 111 -4.74 21.87 45.28
C SER A 111 -5.50 20.97 44.30
N SER A 112 -5.87 19.80 44.80
CA SER A 112 -6.68 18.76 44.17
C SER A 112 -8.11 19.23 43.91
N SER A 113 -8.62 19.02 42.68
CA SER A 113 -9.89 18.31 42.42
C SER A 113 -10.34 18.42 40.96
N SER A 114 -10.98 17.34 40.49
CA SER A 114 -11.98 17.22 39.41
C SER A 114 -11.54 17.26 37.93
N GLU A 115 -11.56 16.05 37.36
CA GLU A 115 -12.05 15.67 36.02
C GLU A 115 -12.57 16.79 35.11
N ALA A 116 -11.76 17.12 34.11
CA ALA A 116 -12.09 17.38 32.71
C ALA A 116 -10.80 17.89 32.07
N GLY A 117 -10.05 17.01 31.42
CA GLY A 117 -8.70 17.25 30.95
C GLY A 117 -8.60 18.35 29.88
N CYS A 118 -8.59 19.61 30.32
CA CYS A 118 -8.13 20.74 29.53
C CYS A 118 -6.81 21.24 30.13
N ILE A 119 -5.70 20.59 29.76
CA ILE A 119 -4.37 21.14 30.04
C ILE A 119 -4.09 22.21 28.97
N LYS A 120 -4.16 23.47 29.38
CA LYS A 120 -3.89 24.66 28.56
C LYS A 120 -2.39 24.93 28.45
N LYS A 121 -1.81 24.75 27.24
CA LYS A 121 -0.94 25.72 26.53
C LYS A 121 -0.46 25.16 25.18
N ALA A 122 -0.19 26.10 24.25
CA ALA A 122 0.32 25.96 22.88
C ALA A 122 -0.65 25.46 21.77
N GLY A 123 -1.59 26.31 21.37
CA GLY A 123 -1.77 26.76 19.97
C GLY A 123 -2.26 25.83 18.85
N ARG A 124 -2.23 24.50 18.97
CA ARG A 124 -2.69 23.61 17.88
C ARG A 124 -3.14 22.23 18.35
N ARG A 125 -3.99 22.17 19.39
CA ARG A 125 -4.66 20.92 19.79
C ARG A 125 -6.06 20.90 19.20
N VAL A 126 -6.40 19.86 18.44
CA VAL A 126 -7.80 19.56 18.10
C VAL A 126 -8.51 19.30 19.44
N PRO A 127 -9.57 20.05 19.81
CA PRO A 127 -10.29 19.80 21.05
C PRO A 127 -11.03 18.46 20.97
N TYR A 128 -11.08 17.74 22.09
CA TYR A 128 -11.93 16.57 22.21
C TYR A 128 -13.38 17.01 22.11
N ASP A 129 -14.15 16.33 21.27
CA ASP A 129 -15.51 16.70 20.94
C ASP A 129 -16.47 15.69 21.55
N ALA A 130 -16.71 15.86 22.85
CA ALA A 130 -17.62 15.02 23.61
C ALA A 130 -19.06 15.10 23.08
N PHE A 131 -19.46 16.27 22.57
CA PHE A 131 -20.78 16.46 21.96
C PHE A 131 -20.95 15.59 20.72
N TRP A 132 -19.98 15.61 19.80
CA TRP A 132 -19.99 14.73 18.63
C TRP A 132 -20.02 13.25 19.04
N VAL A 133 -19.29 12.86 20.08
CA VAL A 133 -19.27 11.47 20.56
C VAL A 133 -20.65 11.01 21.05
N GLU A 134 -21.32 11.81 21.89
CA GLU A 134 -22.64 11.50 22.41
C GLU A 134 -23.71 11.48 21.30
N ASP A 135 -23.75 12.54 20.49
CA ASP A 135 -24.70 12.72 19.39
C ASP A 135 -24.55 11.58 18.36
N ASN A 136 -23.33 11.30 17.91
CA ASN A 136 -23.06 10.27 16.92
C ASN A 136 -23.31 8.84 17.47
N THR A 137 -23.10 8.60 18.78
CA THR A 137 -23.46 7.31 19.40
C THR A 137 -24.97 7.10 19.40
N MET A 138 -25.73 8.14 19.74
CA MET A 138 -27.19 8.11 19.71
C MET A 138 -27.71 7.90 18.29
N GLU A 139 -27.27 8.74 17.34
CA GLU A 139 -27.65 8.66 15.92
C GLU A 139 -27.30 7.30 15.30
N SER A 140 -26.11 6.77 15.56
CA SER A 140 -25.71 5.44 15.06
C SER A 140 -26.63 4.34 15.60
N THR A 141 -27.04 4.42 16.87
CA THR A 141 -27.91 3.43 17.50
C THR A 141 -29.34 3.51 16.95
N LEU A 142 -29.86 4.71 16.78
CA LEU A 142 -31.18 4.96 16.19
C LEU A 142 -31.24 4.46 14.73
N LEU A 143 -30.23 4.82 13.93
CA LEU A 143 -30.12 4.37 12.54
C LEU A 143 -30.07 2.84 12.44
N GLN A 144 -29.35 2.16 13.34
CA GLN A 144 -29.33 0.71 13.36
C GLN A 144 -30.71 0.11 13.65
N GLN A 145 -31.43 0.65 14.63
CA GLN A 145 -32.79 0.19 14.98
C GLN A 145 -33.77 0.43 13.84
N GLU A 146 -33.69 1.58 13.17
CA GLU A 146 -34.50 1.93 12.01
C GLU A 146 -34.26 0.94 10.86
N LEU A 147 -33.00 0.70 10.49
CA LEU A 147 -32.64 -0.23 9.42
C LEU A 147 -33.10 -1.67 9.71
N ASP A 148 -32.99 -2.12 10.96
CA ASP A 148 -33.45 -3.45 11.37
C ASP A 148 -34.99 -3.57 11.31
N ALA A 149 -35.71 -2.54 11.77
CA ALA A 149 -37.17 -2.48 11.67
C ALA A 149 -37.64 -2.44 10.21
N GLU A 150 -36.98 -1.63 9.37
CA GLU A 150 -37.34 -1.53 7.96
C GLU A 150 -37.04 -2.84 7.21
N LEU A 151 -35.93 -3.51 7.52
CA LEU A 151 -35.61 -4.82 6.95
C LEU A 151 -36.68 -5.86 7.26
N GLN A 152 -37.18 -5.91 8.51
CA GLN A 152 -38.26 -6.82 8.89
C GLN A 152 -39.56 -6.48 8.16
N TYR A 153 -39.91 -5.19 8.11
CA TYR A 153 -41.10 -4.72 7.41
C TYR A 153 -41.07 -5.05 5.92
N LYS A 154 -39.97 -4.75 5.20
CA LYS A 154 -39.89 -5.05 3.75
C LYS A 154 -39.83 -6.54 3.47
N LYS A 155 -39.26 -7.35 4.35
CA LYS A 155 -39.27 -8.82 4.16
C LYS A 155 -40.69 -9.40 4.20
N ALA A 156 -41.56 -8.84 5.05
CA ALA A 156 -42.94 -9.27 5.15
C ALA A 156 -43.83 -8.67 4.03
N ASN A 157 -43.58 -7.41 3.65
CA ASN A 157 -44.56 -6.60 2.92
C ASN A 157 -44.07 -6.06 1.55
N SER A 158 -42.86 -6.39 1.09
CA SER A 158 -42.27 -5.77 -0.11
C SER A 158 -41.56 -6.76 -1.03
N GLY A 159 -41.38 -6.35 -2.29
CA GLY A 159 -40.66 -7.14 -3.29
C GLY A 159 -39.15 -7.20 -3.07
N SER A 160 -38.51 -8.23 -3.63
CA SER A 160 -37.07 -8.54 -3.48
C SER A 160 -36.14 -7.36 -3.73
N ALA A 161 -36.45 -6.48 -4.69
CA ALA A 161 -35.62 -5.31 -4.98
C ALA A 161 -35.49 -4.33 -3.81
N LYS A 162 -36.54 -4.16 -3.00
CA LYS A 162 -36.52 -3.28 -1.81
C LYS A 162 -35.73 -3.94 -0.66
N VAL A 163 -35.93 -5.25 -0.45
CA VAL A 163 -35.17 -6.03 0.55
C VAL A 163 -33.67 -5.99 0.25
N ARG A 164 -33.29 -6.11 -1.03
CA ARG A 164 -31.90 -5.99 -1.46
C ARG A 164 -31.29 -4.63 -1.10
N ARG A 165 -31.98 -3.52 -1.41
CA ARG A 165 -31.47 -2.17 -1.11
C ARG A 165 -31.20 -1.97 0.37
N ILE A 166 -32.13 -2.37 1.24
CA ILE A 166 -31.93 -2.28 2.69
C ILE A 166 -30.76 -3.15 3.16
N LEU A 167 -30.58 -4.36 2.60
CA LEU A 167 -29.42 -5.19 2.92
C LEU A 167 -28.09 -4.55 2.50
N GLU A 168 -28.07 -3.83 1.38
CA GLU A 168 -26.90 -3.05 0.94
C GLU A 168 -26.66 -1.84 1.85
N GLU A 169 -27.71 -1.13 2.26
CA GLU A 169 -27.65 0.00 3.19
C GLU A 169 -27.15 -0.42 4.57
N ILE A 170 -27.60 -1.56 5.10
CA ILE A 170 -27.06 -2.14 6.34
C ILE A 170 -25.59 -2.53 6.16
N GLY A 171 -25.23 -3.06 4.99
CA GLY A 171 -23.83 -3.34 4.63
C GLY A 171 -22.97 -2.08 4.68
N ASP A 172 -23.45 -0.99 4.08
CA ASP A 172 -22.79 0.32 4.06
C ASP A 172 -22.71 0.95 5.46
N TYR A 173 -23.76 0.81 6.29
CA TYR A 173 -23.74 1.22 7.70
C TYR A 173 -22.62 0.50 8.48
N HIS A 174 -22.55 -0.83 8.38
CA HIS A 174 -21.47 -1.57 9.04
C HIS A 174 -20.09 -1.29 8.45
N LEU A 175 -20.01 -0.97 7.15
CA LEU A 175 -18.77 -0.50 6.53
C LEU A 175 -18.30 0.80 7.18
N LYS A 176 -19.17 1.80 7.30
CA LYS A 176 -18.88 3.09 7.98
C LYS A 176 -18.53 2.92 9.46
N GLY A 177 -19.14 1.95 10.14
CA GLY A 177 -18.78 1.57 11.51
C GLY A 177 -17.48 0.74 11.63
N TYR A 178 -16.78 0.45 10.54
CA TYR A 178 -15.61 -0.44 10.47
C TYR A 178 -15.88 -1.88 10.92
N ASN A 179 -17.15 -2.29 10.99
CA ASN A 179 -17.58 -3.66 11.30
C ASN A 179 -17.57 -4.53 10.04
N LEU A 180 -16.37 -4.73 9.47
CA LEU A 180 -16.20 -5.37 8.16
C LEU A 180 -16.83 -6.77 8.10
N LYS A 181 -16.74 -7.57 9.17
CA LYS A 181 -17.26 -8.95 9.22
C LYS A 181 -18.78 -9.00 9.01
N LEU A 182 -19.50 -8.09 9.65
CA LEU A 182 -20.95 -7.98 9.49
C LEU A 182 -21.29 -7.43 8.11
N ALA A 183 -20.54 -6.45 7.59
CA ALA A 183 -20.76 -5.93 6.25
C ALA A 183 -20.73 -7.05 5.19
N VAL A 184 -19.72 -7.94 5.22
CA VAL A 184 -19.66 -9.11 4.31
C VAL A 184 -20.91 -9.98 4.43
N LYS A 185 -21.38 -10.25 5.66
CA LYS A 185 -22.56 -11.08 5.90
C LYS A 185 -23.82 -10.48 5.27
N TYR A 186 -24.03 -9.18 5.40
CA TYR A 186 -25.20 -8.50 4.84
C TYR A 186 -25.13 -8.38 3.30
N TYR A 187 -23.97 -8.05 2.73
CA TYR A 187 -23.81 -8.06 1.27
C TYR A 187 -23.99 -9.46 0.68
N ALA A 188 -23.48 -10.51 1.33
CA ALA A 188 -23.67 -11.89 0.85
C ALA A 188 -25.14 -12.31 0.91
N ARG A 189 -25.89 -11.88 1.93
CA ARG A 189 -27.34 -12.13 2.06
C ARG A 189 -28.15 -11.47 0.95
N ALA A 190 -27.66 -10.39 0.34
CA ALA A 190 -28.34 -9.69 -0.75
C ALA A 190 -28.47 -10.55 -2.02
N ARG A 191 -27.63 -11.59 -2.19
CA ARG A 191 -27.60 -12.45 -3.39
C ARG A 191 -28.97 -13.00 -3.78
N GLN A 192 -29.71 -13.54 -2.81
CA GLN A 192 -31.00 -14.18 -3.05
C GLN A 192 -32.11 -13.21 -3.48
N TYR A 193 -31.89 -11.91 -3.31
CA TYR A 193 -32.83 -10.85 -3.65
C TYR A 193 -32.43 -10.07 -4.91
N CYS A 194 -31.35 -10.48 -5.58
CA CYS A 194 -30.89 -9.87 -6.82
C CYS A 194 -31.79 -10.29 -8.00
N THR A 195 -32.50 -9.32 -8.58
CA THR A 195 -33.40 -9.55 -9.72
C THR A 195 -32.78 -9.28 -11.09
N SER A 196 -31.64 -8.58 -11.13
CA SER A 196 -30.91 -8.21 -12.35
C SER A 196 -29.48 -8.72 -12.26
N THR A 197 -28.87 -9.02 -13.40
CA THR A 197 -27.47 -9.41 -13.51
C THR A 197 -26.53 -8.34 -12.98
N ASP A 198 -26.83 -7.06 -13.22
CA ASP A 198 -26.06 -5.93 -12.68
C ASP A 198 -26.07 -5.89 -11.15
N ASN A 199 -27.19 -6.28 -10.52
CA ASN A 199 -27.28 -6.34 -9.06
C ASN A 199 -26.32 -7.40 -8.49
N VAL A 200 -26.19 -8.53 -9.17
CA VAL A 200 -25.26 -9.61 -8.76
C VAL A 200 -23.81 -9.14 -8.89
N ILE A 201 -23.47 -8.44 -9.99
CA ILE A 201 -22.13 -7.88 -10.16
C ILE A 201 -21.82 -6.82 -9.11
N ASN A 202 -22.75 -5.89 -8.84
CA ASN A 202 -22.58 -4.87 -7.80
C ASN A 202 -22.38 -5.48 -6.41
N MET A 203 -23.12 -6.56 -6.10
CA MET A 203 -22.90 -7.33 -4.87
C MET A 203 -21.47 -7.89 -4.80
N PHE A 204 -20.96 -8.52 -5.86
CA PHE A 204 -19.57 -9.00 -5.89
C PHE A 204 -18.56 -7.87 -5.72
N ARG A 205 -18.79 -6.71 -6.33
CA ARG A 205 -17.94 -5.53 -6.17
C ARG A 205 -17.87 -5.07 -4.71
N ASN A 206 -19.00 -5.03 -4.01
CA ASN A 206 -19.04 -4.71 -2.58
C ASN A 206 -18.30 -5.76 -1.73
N LEU A 207 -18.49 -7.05 -2.00
CA LEU A 207 -17.78 -8.13 -1.30
C LEU A 207 -16.26 -8.06 -1.50
N ILE A 208 -15.81 -7.80 -2.73
CA ILE A 208 -14.39 -7.60 -3.06
C ILE A 208 -13.84 -6.40 -2.30
N ARG A 209 -14.54 -5.26 -2.32
CA ARG A 209 -14.13 -4.04 -1.61
C ARG A 209 -13.94 -4.29 -0.11
N VAL A 210 -14.91 -4.93 0.55
CA VAL A 210 -14.81 -5.21 2.00
C VAL A 210 -13.70 -6.23 2.29
N SER A 211 -13.53 -7.24 1.44
CA SER A 211 -12.47 -8.25 1.59
C SER A 211 -11.07 -7.64 1.45
N ILE A 212 -10.90 -6.62 0.58
CA ILE A 212 -9.67 -5.84 0.46
C ILE A 212 -9.41 -5.04 1.75
N TYR A 213 -10.43 -4.41 2.35
CA TYR A 213 -10.26 -3.71 3.63
C TYR A 213 -9.91 -4.65 4.79
N MET A 214 -10.35 -5.92 4.73
CA MET A 214 -9.93 -6.96 5.67
C MET A 214 -8.54 -7.54 5.38
N ALA A 215 -7.89 -7.14 4.29
CA ALA A 215 -6.67 -7.76 3.77
C ALA A 215 -6.78 -9.29 3.54
N ASN A 216 -8.00 -9.79 3.26
CA ASN A 216 -8.20 -11.20 2.92
C ASN A 216 -8.13 -11.40 1.41
N TRP A 217 -6.90 -11.53 0.90
CA TRP A 217 -6.61 -11.60 -0.54
C TRP A 217 -7.17 -12.85 -1.22
N TRP A 218 -7.27 -13.97 -0.51
CA TRP A 218 -7.83 -15.21 -1.05
C TRP A 218 -9.31 -15.07 -1.37
N HIS A 219 -10.10 -14.51 -0.46
CA HIS A 219 -11.52 -14.24 -0.72
C HIS A 219 -11.72 -13.26 -1.89
N VAL A 220 -10.83 -12.26 -2.03
CA VAL A 220 -10.87 -11.33 -3.17
C VAL A 220 -10.75 -12.10 -4.49
N LEU A 221 -9.77 -13.00 -4.61
CA LEU A 221 -9.59 -13.80 -5.82
C LEU A 221 -10.78 -14.73 -6.09
N THR A 222 -11.31 -15.40 -5.06
CA THR A 222 -12.50 -16.26 -5.20
C THR A 222 -13.71 -15.47 -5.70
N TYR A 223 -14.00 -14.31 -5.11
CA TYR A 223 -15.13 -13.49 -5.55
C TYR A 223 -14.94 -12.92 -6.96
N ILE A 224 -13.71 -12.61 -7.36
CA ILE A 224 -13.40 -12.18 -8.73
C ILE A 224 -13.64 -13.33 -9.71
N GLU A 225 -13.20 -14.54 -9.40
CA GLU A 225 -13.45 -15.71 -10.24
C GLU A 225 -14.94 -16.02 -10.36
N ASP A 226 -15.68 -15.98 -9.26
CA ASP A 226 -17.12 -16.20 -9.24
C ASP A 226 -17.86 -15.13 -10.06
N ALA A 227 -17.46 -13.86 -9.95
CA ALA A 227 -18.02 -12.78 -10.74
C ALA A 227 -17.71 -12.95 -12.24
N LYS A 228 -16.48 -13.34 -12.59
CA LYS A 228 -16.09 -13.63 -13.99
C LYS A 228 -16.89 -14.80 -14.54
N LYS A 229 -17.00 -15.91 -13.80
CA LYS A 229 -17.80 -17.09 -14.18
C LYS A 229 -19.27 -16.74 -14.39
N TYR A 230 -19.84 -15.91 -13.52
CA TYR A 230 -21.21 -15.43 -13.68
C TYR A 230 -21.38 -14.55 -14.93
N ALA A 231 -20.44 -13.64 -15.18
CA ALA A 231 -20.47 -12.74 -16.33
C ALA A 231 -20.36 -13.48 -17.68
N LEU A 232 -19.69 -14.64 -17.75
CA LEU A 232 -19.60 -15.45 -18.97
C LEU A 232 -20.96 -15.92 -19.49
N GLY A 233 -21.99 -15.99 -18.64
CA GLY A 233 -23.35 -16.31 -19.05
C GLY A 233 -24.06 -15.22 -19.84
N PHE A 234 -23.48 -14.02 -19.97
CA PHE A 234 -24.10 -12.86 -20.60
C PHE A 234 -23.08 -12.10 -21.47
N GLU A 235 -23.28 -12.04 -22.78
CA GLU A 235 -22.30 -11.48 -23.74
C GLU A 235 -21.83 -10.05 -23.39
N ASN A 236 -22.77 -9.16 -23.03
CA ASN A 236 -22.45 -7.77 -22.66
C ASN A 236 -21.60 -7.67 -21.38
N LEU A 237 -21.84 -8.55 -20.40
CA LEU A 237 -21.11 -8.54 -19.13
C LEU A 237 -19.77 -9.26 -19.24
N ALA A 238 -19.66 -10.27 -20.10
CA ALA A 238 -18.43 -11.02 -20.34
C ALA A 238 -17.29 -10.12 -20.82
N GLN A 239 -17.60 -9.06 -21.58
CA GLN A 239 -16.59 -8.09 -22.03
C GLN A 239 -16.30 -7.02 -20.97
N LYS A 240 -17.31 -6.58 -20.21
CA LYS A 240 -17.20 -5.44 -19.30
C LYS A 240 -16.64 -5.80 -17.92
N VAL A 241 -17.09 -6.91 -17.33
CA VAL A 241 -16.79 -7.26 -15.93
C VAL A 241 -15.32 -7.65 -15.72
N PRO A 242 -14.67 -8.50 -16.56
CA PRO A 242 -13.30 -8.91 -16.29
C PRO A 242 -12.29 -7.75 -16.24
N PRO A 243 -12.27 -6.79 -17.20
CA PRO A 243 -11.39 -5.62 -17.14
C PRO A 243 -11.64 -4.77 -15.90
N GLN A 244 -12.90 -4.62 -15.50
CA GLN A 244 -13.30 -3.86 -14.30
C GLN A 244 -12.88 -4.52 -12.98
N LEU A 245 -12.44 -5.78 -12.97
CA LEU A 245 -11.99 -6.46 -11.74
C LEU A 245 -10.47 -6.67 -11.71
N ASN A 246 -9.76 -6.32 -12.79
CA ASN A 246 -8.35 -6.58 -12.94
C ASN A 246 -7.47 -5.77 -11.97
N CYS A 247 -7.85 -4.54 -11.61
CA CYS A 247 -7.13 -3.77 -10.59
C CYS A 247 -7.21 -4.46 -9.20
N ALA A 248 -8.39 -4.92 -8.79
CA ALA A 248 -8.55 -5.68 -7.55
C ALA A 248 -7.80 -7.03 -7.58
N ALA A 249 -7.78 -7.71 -8.72
CA ALA A 249 -7.02 -8.94 -8.90
C ALA A 249 -5.50 -8.68 -8.78
N GLY A 250 -5.00 -7.60 -9.40
CA GLY A 250 -3.61 -7.18 -9.28
C GLY A 250 -3.22 -6.89 -7.84
N LEU A 251 -4.09 -6.17 -7.12
CA LEU A 251 -3.88 -5.84 -5.71
C LEU A 251 -3.84 -7.09 -4.82
N ALA A 252 -4.76 -8.04 -5.03
CA ALA A 252 -4.78 -9.29 -4.29
C ALA A 252 -3.54 -10.15 -4.56
N ASN A 253 -3.10 -10.25 -5.83
CA ASN A 253 -1.87 -10.97 -6.17
C ASN A 253 -0.62 -10.30 -5.58
N MET A 254 -0.57 -8.97 -5.53
CA MET A 254 0.50 -8.23 -4.86
C MET A 254 0.53 -8.54 -3.37
N GLY A 255 -0.64 -8.53 -2.70
CA GLY A 255 -0.78 -8.92 -1.29
C GLY A 255 -0.32 -10.35 -1.00
N LEU A 256 -0.51 -11.27 -1.95
CA LEU A 256 0.01 -12.65 -1.92
C LEU A 256 1.48 -12.79 -2.35
N LYS A 257 2.15 -11.68 -2.66
CA LYS A 257 3.55 -11.61 -3.14
C LYS A 257 3.79 -12.29 -4.51
N ILE A 258 2.73 -12.47 -5.30
CA ILE A 258 2.77 -13.02 -6.65
C ILE A 258 2.91 -11.87 -7.66
N TYR A 259 4.09 -11.24 -7.66
CA TYR A 259 4.30 -9.96 -8.36
C TYR A 259 4.16 -10.02 -9.89
N LYS A 260 4.50 -11.16 -10.53
CA LYS A 260 4.40 -11.31 -11.99
C LYS A 260 2.94 -11.26 -12.46
N THR A 261 2.09 -12.07 -11.83
CA THR A 261 0.65 -12.09 -12.09
C THR A 261 0.00 -10.76 -11.70
N ALA A 262 0.45 -10.14 -10.61
CA ALA A 262 -0.02 -8.82 -10.21
C ALA A 262 0.19 -7.77 -11.31
N ALA A 263 1.42 -7.68 -11.85
CA ALA A 263 1.74 -6.75 -12.94
C ALA A 263 0.87 -7.00 -14.18
N GLN A 264 0.71 -8.25 -14.60
CA GLN A 264 -0.14 -8.62 -15.74
C GLN A 264 -1.61 -8.23 -15.55
N CYS A 265 -2.16 -8.45 -14.35
CA CYS A 265 -3.52 -8.04 -14.04
C CYS A 265 -3.67 -6.51 -14.09
N PHE A 266 -2.75 -5.77 -13.47
CA PHE A 266 -2.82 -4.31 -13.48
C PHE A 266 -2.71 -3.71 -14.89
N LEU A 267 -1.86 -4.27 -15.76
CA LEU A 267 -1.72 -3.83 -17.15
C LEU A 267 -3.00 -3.98 -17.99
N GLN A 268 -3.87 -4.92 -17.62
CA GLN A 268 -5.16 -5.14 -18.26
C GLN A 268 -6.29 -4.26 -17.66
N THR A 269 -5.96 -3.28 -16.83
CA THR A 269 -6.94 -2.37 -16.24
C THR A 269 -7.25 -1.23 -17.22
N PRO A 270 -8.53 -0.99 -17.58
CA PRO A 270 -8.89 0.10 -18.47
C PRO A 270 -8.75 1.46 -17.78
N PHE A 271 -8.24 2.46 -18.51
CA PHE A 271 -8.11 3.83 -18.00
C PHE A 271 -9.45 4.59 -17.98
N ASP A 272 -10.26 4.45 -19.04
CA ASP A 272 -11.50 5.22 -19.22
C ASP A 272 -12.61 4.80 -18.23
N GLN A 273 -12.65 3.52 -17.86
CA GLN A 273 -13.69 2.93 -17.00
C GLN A 273 -13.13 2.55 -15.62
N TYR A 274 -12.34 3.46 -15.03
CA TYR A 274 -11.75 3.25 -13.72
C TYR A 274 -12.74 3.56 -12.60
N ASP A 275 -13.17 2.52 -11.87
CA ASP A 275 -14.13 2.62 -10.76
C ASP A 275 -13.56 1.96 -9.48
N PHE A 276 -12.35 2.42 -9.12
CA PHE A 276 -11.58 1.91 -7.99
C PHE A 276 -11.13 3.00 -7.01
N ASP A 277 -11.63 4.23 -7.14
CA ASP A 277 -11.24 5.39 -6.32
C ASP A 277 -11.41 5.16 -4.81
N LYS A 278 -12.33 4.25 -4.43
CA LYS A 278 -12.54 3.78 -3.05
C LYS A 278 -11.47 2.80 -2.54
N ILE A 279 -10.53 2.38 -3.37
CA ILE A 279 -9.52 1.36 -3.06
C ILE A 279 -8.11 1.86 -3.44
N VAL A 280 -7.89 2.17 -4.70
CA VAL A 280 -6.58 2.54 -5.28
C VAL A 280 -6.78 3.74 -6.20
N ALA A 281 -5.87 4.71 -6.14
CA ALA A 281 -5.88 5.83 -7.07
C ALA A 281 -5.16 5.45 -8.36
N ARG A 282 -5.52 6.09 -9.49
CA ARG A 282 -4.94 5.77 -10.81
C ARG A 282 -3.42 5.94 -10.82
N GLU A 283 -2.91 6.95 -10.11
CA GLU A 283 -1.48 7.21 -10.00
C GLU A 283 -0.73 6.05 -9.32
N ASP A 284 -1.34 5.42 -8.31
CA ASP A 284 -0.73 4.34 -7.54
C ASP A 284 -0.57 3.08 -8.40
N VAL A 285 -1.52 2.83 -9.31
CA VAL A 285 -1.46 1.68 -10.26
C VAL A 285 -0.19 1.75 -11.11
N SER A 286 0.24 2.95 -11.51
CA SER A 286 1.49 3.15 -12.25
C SER A 286 2.70 2.70 -11.45
N TYR A 287 2.78 3.03 -10.16
CA TYR A 287 3.85 2.57 -9.27
C TYR A 287 3.81 1.06 -9.07
N TYR A 288 2.62 0.48 -8.90
CA TYR A 288 2.45 -0.96 -8.70
C TYR A 288 2.93 -1.74 -9.93
N VAL A 289 2.53 -1.32 -11.14
CA VAL A 289 2.98 -1.92 -12.40
C VAL A 289 4.47 -1.69 -12.62
N GLY A 290 4.96 -0.48 -12.41
CA GLY A 290 6.38 -0.17 -12.64
C GLY A 290 7.31 -1.04 -11.80
N LEU A 291 7.06 -1.14 -10.50
CA LEU A 291 7.92 -1.93 -9.61
C LEU A 291 7.72 -3.44 -9.76
N CYS A 292 6.47 -3.92 -9.83
CA CYS A 292 6.22 -5.35 -10.02
C CYS A 292 6.71 -5.82 -11.40
N GLY A 293 6.51 -4.98 -12.42
CA GLY A 293 6.99 -5.19 -13.78
C GLY A 293 8.51 -5.29 -13.84
N LEU A 294 9.22 -4.29 -13.32
CA LEU A 294 10.70 -4.30 -13.28
C LEU A 294 11.27 -5.50 -12.52
N ALA A 295 10.62 -5.89 -11.42
CA ALA A 295 11.06 -7.01 -10.60
C ALA A 295 10.88 -8.38 -11.28
N THR A 296 9.91 -8.53 -12.21
CA THR A 296 9.47 -9.87 -12.66
C THR A 296 9.33 -10.09 -14.17
N LEU A 297 9.04 -9.05 -14.96
CA LEU A 297 8.81 -9.18 -16.40
C LEU A 297 10.11 -9.29 -17.19
N ASP A 298 10.05 -10.00 -18.31
CA ASP A 298 11.18 -10.17 -19.22
C ASP A 298 11.43 -8.89 -20.05
N HIS A 299 12.56 -8.82 -20.76
CA HIS A 299 12.92 -7.62 -21.52
C HIS A 299 11.87 -7.28 -22.59
N ASP A 300 11.45 -8.29 -23.36
CA ASP A 300 10.43 -8.15 -24.41
C ASP A 300 9.06 -7.79 -23.85
N GLN A 301 8.68 -8.40 -22.72
CA GLN A 301 7.42 -8.10 -22.02
C GLN A 301 7.38 -6.67 -21.50
N LEU A 302 8.50 -6.15 -20.98
CA LEU A 302 8.59 -4.75 -20.57
C LEU A 302 8.43 -3.79 -21.76
N ALA A 303 9.01 -4.12 -22.91
CA ALA A 303 8.88 -3.30 -24.11
C ALA A 303 7.44 -3.29 -24.64
N LEU A 304 6.84 -4.46 -24.82
CA LEU A 304 5.52 -4.62 -25.45
C LEU A 304 4.38 -4.25 -24.48
N ASP A 305 4.37 -4.83 -23.29
CA ASP A 305 3.21 -4.77 -22.40
C ASP A 305 3.23 -3.53 -21.50
N VAL A 306 4.39 -2.91 -21.27
CA VAL A 306 4.53 -1.77 -20.34
C VAL A 306 4.84 -0.46 -21.08
N ILE A 307 5.92 -0.42 -21.86
CA ILE A 307 6.40 0.82 -22.52
C ILE A 307 5.51 1.19 -23.71
N ASN A 308 5.22 0.22 -24.59
CA ASN A 308 4.46 0.44 -25.82
C ASN A 308 2.95 0.18 -25.68
N SER A 309 2.48 -0.10 -24.46
CA SER A 309 1.06 -0.36 -24.22
C SER A 309 0.23 0.90 -24.35
N VAL A 310 -0.61 0.96 -25.39
CA VAL A 310 -1.51 2.09 -25.68
C VAL A 310 -2.52 2.28 -24.54
N GLY A 311 -3.07 1.19 -24.01
CA GLY A 311 -4.07 1.24 -22.94
C GLY A 311 -3.49 1.69 -21.59
N PHE A 312 -2.21 1.41 -21.34
CA PHE A 312 -1.58 1.72 -20.06
C PHE A 312 -0.81 3.05 -20.05
N ARG A 313 -0.46 3.59 -21.22
CA ARG A 313 0.26 4.87 -21.36
C ARG A 313 -0.36 6.04 -20.58
N PRO A 314 -1.70 6.23 -20.52
CA PRO A 314 -2.31 7.31 -19.74
C PRO A 314 -2.01 7.22 -18.24
N PHE A 315 -1.86 6.01 -17.67
CA PHE A 315 -1.47 5.85 -16.26
C PHE A 315 -0.05 6.39 -16.02
N PHE A 316 0.88 6.11 -16.92
CA PHE A 316 2.26 6.61 -16.81
C PHE A 316 2.39 8.12 -17.03
N GLN A 317 1.46 8.75 -17.75
CA GLN A 317 1.43 10.21 -17.87
C GLN A 317 1.15 10.90 -16.53
N LEU A 318 0.43 10.23 -15.61
CA LEU A 318 0.20 10.73 -14.26
C LEU A 318 1.45 10.61 -13.37
N SER A 319 2.31 9.62 -13.64
CA SER A 319 3.49 9.29 -12.82
C SER A 319 4.75 9.15 -13.69
N PRO A 320 5.29 10.26 -14.24
CA PRO A 320 6.39 10.24 -15.22
C PRO A 320 7.70 9.67 -14.65
N GLN A 321 7.92 9.78 -13.34
CA GLN A 321 9.10 9.21 -12.67
C GLN A 321 9.19 7.69 -12.85
N VAL A 322 8.05 7.00 -12.79
CA VAL A 322 8.01 5.54 -12.95
C VAL A 322 8.24 5.14 -14.40
N LEU A 323 7.75 5.92 -15.36
CA LEU A 323 8.03 5.69 -16.78
C LEU A 323 9.52 5.87 -17.09
N SER A 324 10.15 6.92 -16.54
CA SER A 324 11.60 7.13 -16.64
C SER A 324 12.36 5.93 -16.08
N LEU A 325 11.94 5.41 -14.91
CA LEU A 325 12.54 4.22 -14.30
C LEU A 325 12.46 2.98 -15.21
N VAL A 326 11.30 2.71 -15.81
CA VAL A 326 11.10 1.54 -16.67
C VAL A 326 11.88 1.67 -17.99
N THR A 327 11.86 2.86 -18.59
CA THR A 327 12.54 3.13 -19.87
C THR A 327 14.06 3.09 -19.73
N THR A 328 14.62 3.67 -18.67
CA THR A 328 16.07 3.64 -18.38
C THR A 328 16.56 2.22 -18.08
N PHE A 329 15.77 1.42 -17.36
CA PHE A 329 16.06 -0.01 -17.16
C PHE A 329 16.07 -0.78 -18.48
N HIS A 330 15.11 -0.52 -19.37
CA HIS A 330 15.03 -1.17 -20.68
C HIS A 330 16.19 -0.77 -21.61
N ALA A 331 16.60 0.51 -21.57
CA ALA A 331 17.72 1.05 -22.34
C ALA A 331 19.11 0.56 -21.84
N GLY A 332 19.19 0.01 -20.62
CA GLY A 332 20.43 -0.49 -20.02
C GLY A 332 21.22 0.56 -19.23
N ASP A 333 20.68 1.77 -19.05
CA ASP A 333 21.27 2.78 -18.16
C ASP A 333 20.90 2.47 -16.70
N PHE A 334 21.69 1.58 -16.13
CA PHE A 334 21.47 1.10 -14.77
C PHE A 334 21.87 2.11 -13.69
N GLU A 335 22.76 3.06 -13.99
CA GLU A 335 23.14 4.09 -13.00
C GLU A 335 21.99 5.07 -12.79
N HIS A 336 21.43 5.59 -13.87
CA HIS A 336 20.27 6.45 -13.79
C HIS A 336 19.05 5.73 -13.21
N CYS A 337 18.83 4.46 -13.58
CA CYS A 337 17.77 3.64 -13.01
C CYS A 337 17.88 3.54 -11.47
N LEU A 338 19.08 3.32 -10.92
CA LEU A 338 19.28 3.26 -9.47
C LEU A 338 19.08 4.62 -8.79
N LEU A 339 19.48 5.71 -9.43
CA LEU A 339 19.23 7.07 -8.92
C LEU A 339 17.73 7.36 -8.81
N VAL A 340 16.96 7.11 -9.88
CA VAL A 340 15.50 7.29 -9.89
C VAL A 340 14.84 6.36 -8.87
N LEU A 341 15.32 5.11 -8.74
CA LEU A 341 14.79 4.16 -7.76
C LEU A 341 14.93 4.67 -6.31
N ASN A 342 16.07 5.27 -5.97
CA ASN A 342 16.30 5.87 -4.65
C ASN A 342 15.44 7.13 -4.44
N GLN A 343 15.22 7.94 -5.49
CA GLN A 343 14.38 9.15 -5.40
C GLN A 343 12.91 8.82 -5.10
N ILE A 344 12.39 7.73 -5.68
CA ILE A 344 11.00 7.31 -5.44
C ILE A 344 10.83 6.52 -4.13
N GLU A 345 11.93 6.07 -3.50
CA GLU A 345 11.92 5.15 -2.37
C GLU A 345 11.11 5.70 -1.18
N ASP A 346 11.33 6.96 -0.82
CA ASP A 346 10.59 7.61 0.26
C ASP A 346 9.10 7.71 -0.04
N HIS A 347 8.74 8.00 -1.29
CA HIS A 347 7.33 8.09 -1.71
C HIS A 347 6.63 6.72 -1.64
N VAL A 348 7.26 5.67 -2.16
CA VAL A 348 6.65 4.33 -2.21
C VAL A 348 6.54 3.68 -0.83
N ARG A 349 7.39 4.06 0.12
CA ARG A 349 7.29 3.61 1.52
C ARG A 349 6.12 4.22 2.29
N LEU A 350 5.56 5.34 1.81
CA LEU A 350 4.37 5.95 2.39
C LEU A 350 3.07 5.39 1.81
N ASP A 351 3.13 4.58 0.75
CA ASP A 351 1.95 3.94 0.18
C ASP A 351 1.46 2.76 1.02
N TYR A 352 0.16 2.73 1.29
CA TYR A 352 -0.47 1.76 2.17
C TYR A 352 -0.32 0.31 1.71
N TYR A 353 -0.47 0.04 0.42
CA TYR A 353 -0.44 -1.33 -0.09
C TYR A 353 0.97 -1.75 -0.50
N LEU A 354 1.79 -0.83 -0.99
CA LEU A 354 3.10 -1.13 -1.55
C LEU A 354 4.19 -1.23 -0.48
N ALA A 355 4.12 -0.45 0.59
CA ALA A 355 5.15 -0.39 1.62
C ALA A 355 5.63 -1.75 2.16
N PRO A 356 4.74 -2.74 2.45
CA PRO A 356 5.17 -4.07 2.90
C PRO A 356 5.98 -4.87 1.86
N HIS A 357 5.94 -4.47 0.59
CA HIS A 357 6.58 -5.15 -0.53
C HIS A 357 7.85 -4.44 -1.02
N VAL A 358 8.07 -3.18 -0.62
CA VAL A 358 9.17 -2.33 -1.13
C VAL A 358 10.52 -3.04 -1.02
N ASP A 359 10.88 -3.56 0.15
CA ASP A 359 12.20 -4.18 0.35
C ASP A 359 12.40 -5.42 -0.53
N THR A 360 11.33 -6.23 -0.70
CA THR A 360 11.38 -7.42 -1.57
C THR A 360 11.50 -7.03 -3.04
N LEU A 361 10.73 -6.03 -3.49
CA LEU A 361 10.74 -5.55 -4.88
C LEU A 361 12.08 -4.88 -5.21
N PHE A 362 12.56 -3.99 -4.35
CA PHE A 362 13.84 -3.29 -4.53
C PHE A 362 15.00 -4.29 -4.55
N GLY A 363 14.99 -5.29 -3.66
CA GLY A 363 15.98 -6.37 -3.68
C GLY A 363 16.00 -7.15 -5.00
N LYS A 364 14.81 -7.52 -5.52
CA LYS A 364 14.67 -8.21 -6.82
C LYS A 364 15.16 -7.35 -8.00
N ILE A 365 14.83 -6.06 -8.00
CA ILE A 365 15.25 -5.11 -9.05
C ILE A 365 16.77 -4.95 -9.03
N LYS A 366 17.36 -4.68 -7.86
CA LYS A 366 18.83 -4.53 -7.70
C LYS A 366 19.56 -5.80 -8.14
N ALA A 367 19.06 -6.99 -7.78
CA ALA A 367 19.63 -8.26 -8.22
C ALA A 367 19.55 -8.46 -9.75
N ARG A 368 18.45 -8.05 -10.39
CA ARG A 368 18.32 -8.07 -11.86
C ARG A 368 19.30 -7.11 -12.54
N ILE A 369 19.47 -5.92 -12.00
CA ILE A 369 20.45 -4.93 -12.49
C ILE A 369 21.85 -5.53 -12.43
N GLN A 370 22.24 -6.10 -11.28
CA GLN A 370 23.54 -6.75 -11.11
C GLN A 370 23.75 -7.90 -12.11
N LYS A 371 22.75 -8.75 -12.31
CA LYS A 371 22.80 -9.86 -13.28
C LYS A 371 23.02 -9.38 -14.72
N ARG A 372 22.44 -8.23 -15.10
CA ARG A 372 22.60 -7.65 -16.45
C ARG A 372 23.89 -6.84 -16.61
N ARG A 373 24.44 -6.31 -15.51
CA ARG A 373 25.78 -5.66 -15.48
C ARG A 373 26.92 -6.67 -15.57
N ALA A 374 26.72 -7.89 -15.04
CA ALA A 374 27.72 -8.93 -15.14
C ALA A 374 27.93 -9.33 -16.62
N PRO A 375 29.19 -9.44 -17.10
CA PRO A 375 29.45 -9.94 -18.44
C PRO A 375 28.87 -11.35 -18.59
N PRO A 376 28.43 -11.76 -19.80
CA PRO A 376 27.94 -13.11 -20.02
C PRO A 376 29.02 -14.09 -19.56
N ALA A 377 28.67 -14.97 -18.61
CA ALA A 377 29.59 -15.97 -18.10
C ALA A 377 30.14 -16.77 -19.29
N VAL A 378 31.42 -16.57 -19.61
CA VAL A 378 32.11 -17.38 -20.62
C VAL A 378 31.98 -18.82 -20.15
N PRO A 379 31.35 -19.73 -20.92
CA PRO A 379 31.21 -21.12 -20.50
C PRO A 379 32.62 -21.66 -20.27
N ALA A 380 32.90 -22.06 -19.03
CA ALA A 380 34.19 -22.63 -18.65
C ALA A 380 34.52 -23.76 -19.63
N ALA A 381 35.55 -23.56 -20.44
CA ALA A 381 36.03 -24.55 -21.37
C ALA A 381 36.25 -25.85 -20.61
N LYS A 382 35.49 -26.90 -20.96
CA LYS A 382 35.67 -28.23 -20.37
C LYS A 382 37.13 -28.61 -20.56
N ALA A 383 37.86 -28.71 -19.45
CA ALA A 383 39.24 -29.21 -19.45
C ALA A 383 39.26 -30.57 -20.17
N PRO A 384 40.17 -30.79 -21.14
CA PRO A 384 40.21 -32.05 -21.87
C PRO A 384 40.53 -33.18 -20.89
N GLN A 385 39.61 -34.15 -20.78
CA GLN A 385 39.83 -35.39 -20.05
C GLN A 385 41.07 -36.08 -20.64
N ARG A 386 42.19 -36.04 -19.92
CA ARG A 386 43.34 -36.90 -20.21
C ARG A 386 42.90 -38.35 -20.00
N LEU A 387 42.71 -39.08 -21.10
CA LEU A 387 42.63 -40.53 -21.11
C LEU A 387 43.88 -41.11 -20.42
N ARG A 388 43.73 -41.63 -19.20
CA ARG A 388 44.72 -42.51 -18.58
C ARG A 388 44.61 -43.87 -19.25
N VAL A 389 45.53 -44.16 -20.17
CA VAL A 389 45.77 -45.52 -20.66
C VAL A 389 46.34 -46.33 -19.51
N ILE A 390 45.54 -47.25 -18.96
CA ILE A 390 46.00 -48.24 -17.97
C ILE A 390 46.70 -49.35 -18.74
N ASN A 391 48.02 -49.43 -18.61
CA ASN A 391 48.81 -50.56 -19.10
C ASN A 391 48.80 -51.66 -18.02
N GLU A 392 47.96 -52.68 -18.19
CA GLU A 392 48.06 -53.92 -17.43
C GLU A 392 49.28 -54.72 -17.91
N ARG A 393 50.39 -54.65 -17.18
CA ARG A 393 51.46 -55.65 -17.29
C ARG A 393 51.14 -56.80 -16.36
N ARG A 394 50.71 -57.92 -16.95
CA ARG A 394 50.70 -59.26 -16.35
C ARG A 394 52.08 -59.56 -15.76
N ASN A 395 52.14 -59.75 -14.43
CA ASN A 395 53.28 -60.35 -13.76
C ASN A 395 52.92 -61.83 -13.53
N ILE A 396 53.43 -62.69 -14.41
CA ILE A 396 53.50 -64.14 -14.18
C ILE A 396 54.91 -64.39 -13.65
N ARG A 397 55.04 -64.85 -12.41
CA ARG A 397 56.18 -65.66 -11.94
C ARG A 397 55.86 -66.34 -10.61
N MET A 398 55.91 -67.67 -10.66
CA MET A 398 56.48 -68.66 -9.73
C MET A 398 57.10 -68.06 -8.45
N ASP A 399 56.85 -68.56 -7.23
CA ASP A 399 56.86 -69.96 -6.76
C ASP A 399 55.75 -70.26 -5.72
#